data_AF-F3FM25-F1
#
_entry.id   AF-F3FM25-F1
#
_cell.length_a   1.000
_cell.length_b   1.000
_cell.length_c   1.000
_cell.angle_alpha   90.00
_cell.angle_beta   90.00
_cell.angle_gamma   90.00
#
_symmetry.space_group_name_H-M   'P 1'
#
loop_
_entity.id
_entity.type
_entity.pdbx_description
1 polymer ?
#
loop_
_entity_poly.entity_id
_entity_poly.type
_entity_poly.pdbx_seq_one_letter_code
_entity_poly.pdbx_strand_id
1 'polypeptide(L)'
;MKWFYNAKLSAKLFMAFALCALFTLGVGVIGSRGISALSVSLDNVFTNSLLSVTKTGEVKASVIAQNRDLYRLLAAMAGNAPQSVKDDILASMTVNRTQAEKSYATYRATPLDDDERAAGDQMDRDWPGYQALIEQAKGVALSGDIAGARAIIDGDVRSGYLKVMDQLSTIVNSNNRQAGEAAVASDQTQDAAQRNLYIGIGLSFFAAFVMGLFISRAISTPINTAVTNARRIASGDLTLPIVSQYHDEAGMMLVALSDMQDNLKSTIGQISSAADQLASAAEELNAVTEESSRGLIRQNDEIQQAATAVNEMTAAVEEVARNAMSTSEASRQTSTDAAAGRDQARDAVNAINTVSAEISSSTTMVEELAGRVREIGQVLDVIRGIAEQT
;
A
#
# COMPACT_ATOMS: atom_id res chain seq x y z
N MET A 1 -22.86 1.78 8.67
CA MET A 1 -21.75 1.50 7.73
C MET A 1 -20.52 2.40 7.88
N LYS A 2 -20.60 3.63 8.43
CA LYS A 2 -19.41 4.51 8.59
C LYS A 2 -18.26 3.88 9.37
N TRP A 3 -18.57 3.07 10.39
CA TRP A 3 -17.56 2.32 11.15
C TRP A 3 -16.71 1.38 10.26
N PHE A 4 -17.33 0.68 9.31
CA PHE A 4 -16.61 -0.26 8.43
C PHE A 4 -15.60 0.48 7.56
N TYR A 5 -15.96 1.63 6.99
CA TYR A 5 -15.04 2.42 6.17
C TYR A 5 -13.84 2.95 6.96
N ASN A 6 -13.99 3.21 8.26
CA ASN A 6 -12.92 3.64 9.15
C ASN A 6 -12.15 2.49 9.82
N ALA A 7 -12.60 1.24 9.64
CA ALA A 7 -11.88 0.08 10.18
C ALA A 7 -10.58 -0.15 9.40
N LYS A 8 -9.57 -0.69 10.09
CA LYS A 8 -8.31 -1.10 9.49
C LYS A 8 -8.52 -2.05 8.30
N LEU A 9 -7.66 -1.98 7.30
CA LEU A 9 -7.68 -2.86 6.12
C LEU A 9 -7.72 -4.34 6.53
N SER A 10 -6.89 -4.73 7.51
CA SER A 10 -6.85 -6.09 8.04
C SER A 10 -8.18 -6.51 8.68
N ALA A 11 -8.85 -5.62 9.40
CA ALA A 11 -10.16 -5.89 10.00
C ALA A 11 -11.25 -6.05 8.93
N LYS A 12 -11.22 -5.23 7.86
CA LYS A 12 -12.15 -5.36 6.72
C LYS A 12 -12.00 -6.72 6.03
N LEU A 13 -10.77 -7.12 5.74
CA LEU A 13 -10.47 -8.43 5.11
C LEU A 13 -10.84 -9.59 6.03
N PHE A 14 -10.46 -9.53 7.32
CA PHE A 14 -10.79 -10.58 8.27
C PHE A 14 -12.31 -10.76 8.41
N MET A 15 -13.08 -9.68 8.52
CA MET A 15 -14.53 -9.75 8.61
C MET A 15 -15.15 -10.35 7.33
N ALA A 16 -14.59 -10.05 6.16
CA ALA A 16 -14.99 -10.66 4.89
C ALA A 16 -14.79 -12.17 4.89
N PHE A 17 -13.57 -12.61 5.17
CA PHE A 17 -13.20 -14.02 5.14
C PHE A 17 -13.92 -14.80 6.24
N ALA A 18 -14.08 -14.22 7.43
CA ALA A 18 -14.86 -14.82 8.51
C ALA A 18 -16.32 -15.01 8.10
N LEU A 19 -16.91 -14.05 7.40
CA LEU A 19 -18.29 -14.13 6.93
C LEU A 19 -18.45 -15.14 5.78
N CYS A 20 -17.49 -15.21 4.85
CA CYS A 20 -17.43 -16.29 3.85
C CYS A 20 -17.29 -17.68 4.50
N ALA A 21 -16.43 -17.81 5.52
CA ALA A 21 -16.27 -19.05 6.27
C ALA A 21 -17.56 -19.45 7.01
N LEU A 22 -18.29 -18.48 7.58
CA LEU A 22 -19.60 -18.71 8.18
C LEU A 22 -20.63 -19.22 7.17
N PHE A 23 -20.65 -18.69 5.94
CA PHE A 23 -21.52 -19.21 4.89
C PHE A 23 -21.15 -20.64 4.50
N THR A 24 -19.86 -20.93 4.33
CA THR A 24 -19.39 -22.30 4.06
C THR A 24 -19.78 -23.26 5.17
N LEU A 25 -19.64 -22.86 6.44
CA LEU A 25 -20.10 -23.65 7.58
C LEU A 25 -21.62 -23.88 7.54
N GLY A 26 -22.39 -22.84 7.22
CA GLY A 26 -23.85 -22.95 7.07
C GLY A 26 -24.26 -23.97 6.00
N VAL A 27 -23.64 -23.91 4.82
CA VAL A 27 -23.86 -24.89 3.74
C VAL A 27 -23.43 -26.29 4.18
N GLY A 28 -22.30 -26.41 4.89
CA GLY A 28 -21.83 -27.68 5.44
C GLY A 28 -22.82 -28.31 6.43
N VAL A 29 -23.42 -27.51 7.32
CA VAL A 29 -24.46 -27.98 8.25
C VAL A 29 -25.72 -28.44 7.52
N ILE A 30 -26.16 -27.69 6.49
CA ILE A 30 -27.32 -28.07 5.66
C ILE A 30 -27.05 -29.40 4.95
N GLY A 31 -25.87 -29.54 4.32
CA GLY A 31 -25.47 -30.78 3.64
C GLY A 31 -25.37 -31.97 4.60
N SER A 32 -24.78 -31.76 5.78
CA SER A 32 -24.68 -32.79 6.82
C SER A 32 -26.06 -33.27 7.29
N ARG A 33 -27.02 -32.37 7.50
CA ARG A 33 -28.40 -32.75 7.87
C ARG A 33 -29.09 -33.57 6.78
N GLY A 34 -28.89 -33.21 5.51
CA GLY A 34 -29.41 -33.98 4.38
C GLY A 34 -28.85 -35.41 4.34
N ILE A 35 -27.54 -35.56 4.54
CA ILE A 35 -26.88 -36.88 4.61
C ILE A 35 -27.40 -37.69 5.81
N SER A 36 -27.57 -37.07 6.99
CA SER A 36 -28.12 -37.76 8.16
C SER A 36 -29.55 -38.25 7.92
N ALA A 37 -30.42 -37.45 7.28
CA ALA A 37 -31.77 -37.86 6.94
C ALA A 37 -31.80 -39.04 5.96
N LEU A 38 -30.90 -39.02 4.96
CA LEU A 38 -30.71 -40.13 4.03
C LEU A 38 -30.22 -41.40 4.74
N SER A 39 -29.26 -41.26 5.67
CA SER A 39 -28.75 -42.39 6.46
C SER A 39 -29.84 -43.05 7.31
N VAL A 40 -30.71 -42.27 7.95
CA VAL A 40 -31.85 -42.80 8.73
C VAL A 40 -32.87 -43.50 7.83
N SER A 41 -33.12 -42.94 6.64
CA SER A 41 -34.04 -43.56 5.66
C SER A 41 -33.50 -44.89 5.16
N LEU A 42 -32.20 -44.96 4.84
CA LEU A 42 -31.54 -46.21 4.45
C LEU A 42 -31.54 -47.24 5.58
N ASP A 43 -31.27 -46.82 6.82
CA ASP A 43 -31.32 -47.73 7.97
C ASP A 43 -32.71 -48.37 8.10
N ASN A 44 -33.79 -47.59 8.05
CA ASN A 44 -35.16 -48.12 8.08
C ASN A 44 -35.48 -49.09 6.93
N VAL A 45 -34.93 -48.86 5.74
CA VAL A 45 -35.09 -49.79 4.61
C VAL A 45 -34.42 -51.13 4.91
N PHE A 46 -33.19 -51.13 5.46
CA PHE A 46 -32.45 -52.37 5.75
C PHE A 46 -32.95 -53.10 6.99
N THR A 47 -33.18 -52.38 8.09
CA THR A 47 -33.48 -52.96 9.41
C THR A 47 -34.95 -53.34 9.55
N ASN A 48 -35.85 -52.63 8.87
CA ASN A 48 -37.28 -52.91 8.90
C ASN A 48 -37.79 -53.50 7.58
N SER A 49 -37.85 -52.70 6.51
CA SER A 49 -38.58 -53.09 5.29
C SER A 49 -38.01 -54.35 4.62
N LEU A 50 -36.69 -54.40 4.40
CA LEU A 50 -36.01 -55.54 3.78
C LEU A 50 -36.06 -56.78 4.67
N LEU A 51 -35.91 -56.60 5.99
CA LEU A 51 -36.01 -57.68 6.95
C LEU A 51 -37.41 -58.30 6.95
N SER A 52 -38.46 -57.49 7.07
CA SER A 52 -39.85 -57.96 7.07
C SER A 52 -40.23 -58.65 5.75
N VAL A 53 -39.90 -58.08 4.59
CA VAL A 53 -40.15 -58.71 3.27
C VAL A 53 -39.39 -60.04 3.14
N THR A 54 -38.12 -60.08 3.53
CA THR A 54 -37.31 -61.31 3.45
C THR A 54 -37.87 -62.40 4.36
N LYS A 55 -38.19 -62.06 5.61
CA LYS A 55 -38.68 -63.05 6.59
C LYS A 55 -40.09 -63.54 6.27
N THR A 56 -40.99 -62.67 5.85
CA THR A 56 -42.33 -63.09 5.41
C THR A 56 -42.27 -63.96 4.14
N GLY A 57 -41.34 -63.66 3.23
CA GLY A 57 -41.03 -64.51 2.08
C GLY A 57 -40.52 -65.90 2.46
N GLU A 58 -39.59 -65.99 3.42
CA GLU A 58 -39.09 -67.26 3.97
C GLU A 58 -40.24 -68.08 4.60
N VAL A 59 -41.12 -67.45 5.39
CA VAL A 59 -42.29 -68.12 5.99
C VAL A 59 -43.19 -68.69 4.90
N LYS A 60 -43.57 -67.87 3.90
CA LYS A 60 -44.42 -68.30 2.79
C LYS A 60 -43.80 -69.48 2.03
N ALA A 61 -42.51 -69.40 1.71
CA ALA A 61 -41.80 -70.48 1.02
C ALA A 61 -41.78 -71.78 1.84
N SER A 62 -41.50 -71.70 3.14
CA SER A 62 -41.48 -72.86 4.04
C SER A 62 -42.87 -73.49 4.23
N VAL A 63 -43.94 -72.70 4.32
CA VAL A 63 -45.31 -73.24 4.42
C VAL A 63 -45.73 -73.92 3.11
N ILE A 64 -45.39 -73.34 1.95
CA ILE A 64 -45.61 -73.99 0.63
C ILE A 64 -44.84 -75.30 0.56
N ALA A 65 -43.57 -75.32 0.98
CA ALA A 65 -42.72 -76.50 0.96
C ALA A 65 -43.26 -77.61 1.89
N GLN A 66 -43.66 -77.28 3.12
CA GLN A 66 -44.27 -78.23 4.06
C GLN A 66 -45.54 -78.85 3.48
N ASN A 67 -46.42 -78.03 2.88
CA ASN A 67 -47.64 -78.53 2.25
C ASN A 67 -47.30 -79.46 1.06
N ARG A 68 -46.39 -79.05 0.17
CA ARG A 68 -45.90 -79.91 -0.92
C ARG A 68 -45.35 -81.24 -0.40
N ASP A 69 -44.60 -81.21 0.69
CA ASP A 69 -43.99 -82.42 1.26
C ASP A 69 -45.05 -83.35 1.88
N LEU A 70 -46.16 -82.82 2.42
CA LEU A 70 -47.31 -83.63 2.83
C LEU A 70 -47.94 -84.40 1.64
N TYR A 71 -48.11 -83.73 0.49
CA TYR A 71 -48.57 -84.40 -0.74
C TYR A 71 -47.55 -85.42 -1.26
N ARG A 72 -46.24 -85.12 -1.17
CA ARG A 72 -45.17 -86.08 -1.52
C ARG A 72 -45.19 -87.30 -0.61
N LEU A 73 -45.43 -87.12 0.69
CA LEU A 73 -45.57 -88.22 1.64
C LEU A 73 -46.74 -89.12 1.25
N LEU A 74 -47.91 -88.54 0.95
CA LEU A 74 -49.08 -89.30 0.52
C LEU A 74 -48.79 -90.11 -0.76
N ALA A 75 -48.12 -89.50 -1.75
CA ALA A 75 -47.71 -90.19 -2.97
C ALA A 75 -46.69 -91.31 -2.72
N ALA A 76 -45.69 -91.07 -1.86
CA ALA A 76 -44.70 -92.07 -1.47
C ALA A 76 -45.33 -93.25 -0.72
N MET A 77 -46.35 -92.98 0.10
CA MET A 77 -47.11 -94.02 0.80
C MET A 77 -47.97 -94.84 -0.16
N ALA A 78 -48.70 -94.17 -1.07
CA ALA A 78 -49.51 -94.84 -2.10
C ALA A 78 -48.67 -95.69 -3.07
N GLY A 79 -47.48 -95.21 -3.43
CA GLY A 79 -46.54 -95.89 -4.32
C GLY A 79 -45.60 -96.89 -3.64
N ASN A 80 -45.80 -97.15 -2.34
CA ASN A 80 -44.96 -98.04 -1.52
C ASN A 80 -43.44 -97.76 -1.64
N ALA A 81 -43.06 -96.48 -1.62
CA ALA A 81 -41.68 -96.04 -1.72
C ALA A 81 -40.83 -96.58 -0.54
N PRO A 82 -39.48 -96.64 -0.70
CA PRO A 82 -38.58 -97.04 0.37
C PRO A 82 -38.74 -96.20 1.64
N GLN A 83 -38.48 -96.80 2.80
CA GLN A 83 -38.61 -96.10 4.10
C GLN A 83 -37.69 -94.88 4.19
N SER A 84 -36.48 -94.94 3.62
CA SER A 84 -35.55 -93.80 3.56
C SER A 84 -36.16 -92.58 2.88
N VAL A 85 -36.92 -92.77 1.80
CA VAL A 85 -37.59 -91.67 1.09
C VAL A 85 -38.69 -91.05 1.96
N LYS A 86 -39.42 -91.87 2.72
CA LYS A 86 -40.46 -91.40 3.64
C LYS A 86 -39.84 -90.62 4.79
N ASP A 87 -38.77 -91.13 5.38
CA ASP A 87 -38.04 -90.48 6.48
C ASP A 87 -37.43 -89.14 6.04
N ASP A 88 -36.88 -89.07 4.82
CA ASP A 88 -36.36 -87.81 4.25
C ASP A 88 -37.47 -86.76 4.07
N ILE A 89 -38.66 -87.17 3.60
CA ILE A 89 -39.80 -86.26 3.47
C ILE A 89 -40.27 -85.77 4.86
N LEU A 90 -40.37 -86.67 5.84
CA LEU A 90 -40.76 -86.32 7.21
C LEU A 90 -39.76 -85.36 7.87
N ALA A 91 -38.46 -85.59 7.66
CA ALA A 91 -37.41 -84.68 8.11
C ALA A 91 -37.56 -83.30 7.43
N SER A 92 -37.78 -83.28 6.10
CA SER A 92 -37.99 -82.04 5.35
C SER A 92 -39.22 -81.26 5.83
N MET A 93 -40.34 -81.94 6.12
CA MET A 93 -41.52 -81.31 6.72
C MET A 93 -41.22 -80.64 8.06
N THR A 94 -40.45 -81.30 8.92
CA THR A 94 -40.04 -80.77 10.23
C THR A 94 -39.12 -79.56 10.09
N VAL A 95 -38.15 -79.62 9.17
CA VAL A 95 -37.25 -78.50 8.86
C VAL A 95 -38.06 -77.31 8.34
N ASN A 96 -38.96 -77.53 7.39
CA ASN A 96 -39.79 -76.46 6.81
C ASN A 96 -40.69 -75.81 7.86
N ARG A 97 -41.33 -76.61 8.73
CA ARG A 97 -42.12 -76.08 9.85
C ARG A 97 -41.26 -75.21 10.78
N THR A 98 -40.11 -75.73 11.20
CA THR A 98 -39.22 -75.04 12.14
C THR A 98 -38.69 -73.73 11.56
N GLN A 99 -38.34 -73.74 10.27
CA GLN A 99 -37.89 -72.55 9.56
C GLN A 99 -39.02 -71.52 9.43
N ALA A 100 -40.24 -71.94 9.12
CA ALA A 100 -41.41 -71.05 9.09
C ALA A 100 -41.64 -70.39 10.46
N GLU A 101 -41.66 -71.17 11.54
CA GLU A 101 -41.87 -70.65 12.90
C GLU A 101 -40.74 -69.68 13.32
N LYS A 102 -39.48 -70.00 12.98
CA LYS A 102 -38.33 -69.14 13.26
C LYS A 102 -38.38 -67.82 12.49
N SER A 103 -38.58 -67.88 11.17
CA SER A 103 -38.65 -66.67 10.33
C SER A 103 -39.86 -65.81 10.70
N TYR A 104 -40.98 -66.44 11.05
CA TYR A 104 -42.19 -65.75 11.49
C TYR A 104 -41.98 -65.05 12.84
N ALA A 105 -41.30 -65.68 13.81
CA ALA A 105 -40.95 -65.04 15.08
C ALA A 105 -40.00 -63.84 14.88
N THR A 106 -39.03 -63.93 13.96
CA THR A 106 -38.18 -62.78 13.62
C THR A 106 -38.98 -61.64 12.98
N TYR A 107 -39.90 -61.96 12.06
CA TYR A 107 -40.80 -60.97 11.48
C TYR A 107 -41.72 -60.34 12.53
N ARG A 108 -42.33 -61.11 13.44
CA ARG A 108 -43.23 -60.58 14.49
C ARG A 108 -42.55 -59.65 15.48
N ALA A 109 -41.22 -59.64 15.51
CA ALA A 109 -40.42 -58.72 16.33
C ALA A 109 -40.08 -57.40 15.62
N THR A 110 -40.38 -57.26 14.32
CA THR A 110 -40.22 -55.98 13.61
C THR A 110 -41.38 -55.03 13.91
N PRO A 111 -41.25 -53.72 13.66
CA PRO A 111 -42.37 -52.80 13.68
C PRO A 111 -43.46 -53.22 12.68
N LEU A 112 -44.71 -53.36 13.14
CA LEU A 112 -45.85 -53.82 12.35
C LEU A 112 -46.94 -52.76 12.25
N ASP A 113 -47.47 -52.57 11.04
CA ASP A 113 -48.68 -51.81 10.77
C ASP A 113 -49.93 -52.53 11.29
N ASP A 114 -51.07 -51.85 11.36
CA ASP A 114 -52.28 -52.38 11.98
C ASP A 114 -52.85 -53.61 11.23
N ASP A 115 -52.77 -53.60 9.90
CA ASP A 115 -53.21 -54.71 9.04
C ASP A 115 -52.32 -55.96 9.20
N GLU A 116 -51.01 -55.77 9.27
CA GLU A 116 -50.01 -56.80 9.57
C GLU A 116 -50.21 -57.42 10.94
N ARG A 117 -50.48 -56.57 11.95
CA ARG A 117 -50.72 -57.02 13.32
C ARG A 117 -51.98 -57.86 13.40
N ALA A 118 -53.07 -57.41 12.79
CA ALA A 118 -54.33 -58.16 12.74
C ALA A 118 -54.17 -59.51 12.01
N ALA A 119 -53.51 -59.52 10.85
CA ALA A 119 -53.24 -60.74 10.10
C ALA A 119 -52.31 -61.70 10.86
N GLY A 120 -51.28 -61.17 11.54
CA GLY A 120 -50.38 -61.93 12.40
C GLY A 120 -51.09 -62.53 13.61
N ASP A 121 -51.92 -61.77 14.31
CA ASP A 121 -52.70 -62.26 15.45
C ASP A 121 -53.69 -63.36 15.02
N GLN A 122 -54.25 -63.25 13.81
CA GLN A 122 -55.08 -64.31 13.25
C GLN A 122 -54.26 -65.56 12.91
N MET A 123 -53.07 -65.39 12.34
CA MET A 123 -52.15 -66.49 12.06
C MET A 123 -51.65 -67.17 13.34
N ASP A 124 -51.38 -66.42 14.41
CA ASP A 124 -51.00 -66.94 15.74
C ASP A 124 -52.08 -67.88 16.30
N ARG A 125 -53.36 -67.58 16.02
CA ARG A 125 -54.50 -68.42 16.41
C ARG A 125 -54.69 -69.63 15.50
N ASP A 126 -54.54 -69.46 14.19
CA ASP A 126 -54.86 -70.50 13.20
C ASP A 126 -53.71 -71.49 12.96
N TRP A 127 -52.46 -71.07 13.18
CA TRP A 127 -51.26 -71.89 12.92
C TRP A 127 -51.25 -73.21 13.71
N PRO A 128 -51.53 -73.25 15.03
CA PRO A 128 -51.57 -74.51 15.77
C PRO A 128 -52.63 -75.47 15.24
N GLY A 129 -53.80 -74.94 14.83
CA GLY A 129 -54.88 -75.73 14.24
C GLY A 129 -54.48 -76.32 12.89
N TYR A 130 -53.87 -75.52 12.02
CA TYR A 130 -53.34 -75.99 10.75
C TYR A 130 -52.26 -77.09 10.93
N GLN A 131 -51.33 -76.91 11.88
CA GLN A 131 -50.31 -77.93 12.17
C GLN A 131 -50.94 -79.21 12.75
N ALA A 132 -51.96 -79.12 13.58
CA ALA A 132 -52.68 -80.28 14.10
C ALA A 132 -53.36 -81.09 12.97
N LEU A 133 -53.94 -80.41 11.97
CA LEU A 133 -54.51 -81.06 10.79
C LEU A 133 -53.45 -81.78 9.94
N ILE A 134 -52.26 -81.18 9.79
CA ILE A 134 -51.12 -81.82 9.12
C ILE A 134 -50.68 -83.08 9.88
N GLU A 135 -50.56 -83.00 11.21
CA GLU A 135 -50.18 -84.14 12.06
C GLU A 135 -51.22 -85.26 12.00
N GLN A 136 -52.51 -84.93 11.98
CA GLN A 136 -53.60 -85.89 11.82
C GLN A 136 -53.52 -86.59 10.46
N ALA A 137 -53.41 -85.83 9.36
CA ALA A 137 -53.27 -86.38 8.01
C ALA A 137 -52.04 -87.27 7.89
N LYS A 138 -50.90 -86.84 8.45
CA LYS A 138 -49.65 -87.60 8.51
C LYS A 138 -49.84 -88.92 9.28
N GLY A 139 -50.49 -88.89 10.44
CA GLY A 139 -50.77 -90.08 11.24
C GLY A 139 -51.64 -91.11 10.51
N VAL A 140 -52.70 -90.65 9.83
CA VAL A 140 -53.59 -91.50 9.03
C VAL A 140 -52.87 -92.06 7.80
N ALA A 141 -52.00 -91.27 7.15
CA ALA A 141 -51.19 -91.78 6.06
C ALA A 141 -50.25 -92.90 6.54
N LEU A 142 -49.55 -92.68 7.66
CA LEU A 142 -48.57 -93.62 8.25
C LEU A 142 -49.22 -94.91 8.78
N SER A 143 -50.51 -94.90 9.13
CA SER A 143 -51.24 -96.12 9.48
C SER A 143 -51.68 -96.95 8.26
N GLY A 144 -51.44 -96.46 7.04
CA GLY A 144 -51.75 -97.13 5.79
C GLY A 144 -53.08 -96.73 5.16
N ASP A 145 -53.87 -95.87 5.80
CA ASP A 145 -55.14 -95.37 5.24
C ASP A 145 -54.92 -94.16 4.33
N ILE A 146 -54.52 -94.44 3.09
CA ILE A 146 -54.24 -93.42 2.08
C ILE A 146 -55.52 -92.63 1.69
N ALA A 147 -56.66 -93.30 1.65
CA ALA A 147 -57.93 -92.66 1.26
C ALA A 147 -58.41 -91.69 2.34
N GLY A 148 -58.34 -92.09 3.61
CA GLY A 148 -58.65 -91.22 4.75
C GLY A 148 -57.69 -90.04 4.85
N ALA A 149 -56.38 -90.27 4.70
CA ALA A 149 -55.39 -89.19 4.69
C ALA A 149 -55.64 -88.19 3.56
N ARG A 150 -55.97 -88.68 2.36
CA ARG A 150 -56.31 -87.82 1.22
C ARG A 150 -57.54 -86.97 1.47
N ALA A 151 -58.59 -87.52 2.06
CA ALA A 151 -59.80 -86.77 2.38
C ALA A 151 -59.52 -85.61 3.35
N ILE A 152 -58.68 -85.84 4.36
CA ILE A 152 -58.24 -84.80 5.31
C ILE A 152 -57.38 -83.75 4.61
N ILE A 153 -56.47 -84.18 3.73
CA ILE A 153 -55.58 -83.28 2.98
C ILE A 153 -56.36 -82.36 2.04
N ASP A 154 -57.26 -82.92 1.23
CA ASP A 154 -58.02 -82.18 0.22
C ASP A 154 -59.17 -81.33 0.85
N GLY A 155 -59.59 -81.66 2.08
CA GLY A 155 -60.57 -80.93 2.87
C GLY A 155 -59.94 -79.96 3.88
N ASP A 156 -59.83 -80.40 5.14
CA ASP A 156 -59.48 -79.54 6.27
C ASP A 156 -58.08 -78.93 6.15
N VAL A 157 -57.07 -79.71 5.74
CA VAL A 157 -55.69 -79.18 5.58
C VAL A 157 -55.66 -78.14 4.47
N ARG A 158 -56.33 -78.38 3.34
CA ARG A 158 -56.42 -77.41 2.24
C ARG A 158 -57.08 -76.12 2.71
N SER A 159 -58.18 -76.21 3.46
CA SER A 159 -58.86 -75.04 4.05
C SER A 159 -57.94 -74.25 4.99
N GLY A 160 -57.27 -74.94 5.92
CA GLY A 160 -56.29 -74.34 6.83
C GLY A 160 -55.11 -73.69 6.11
N TYR A 161 -54.58 -74.35 5.08
CA TYR A 161 -53.51 -73.82 4.24
C TYR A 161 -53.92 -72.54 3.51
N LEU A 162 -55.11 -72.52 2.89
CA LEU A 162 -55.62 -71.33 2.21
C LEU A 162 -55.78 -70.16 3.17
N LYS A 163 -56.26 -70.43 4.40
CA LYS A 163 -56.40 -69.41 5.45
C LYS A 163 -55.05 -68.82 5.88
N VAL A 164 -54.05 -69.66 6.13
CA VAL A 164 -52.68 -69.22 6.46
C VAL A 164 -52.04 -68.46 5.29
N MET A 165 -52.26 -68.91 4.06
CA MET A 165 -51.74 -68.24 2.87
C MET A 165 -52.38 -66.88 2.61
N ASP A 166 -53.67 -66.72 2.92
CA ASP A 166 -54.37 -65.43 2.83
C ASP A 166 -53.82 -64.42 3.85
N GLN A 167 -53.60 -64.85 5.08
CA GLN A 167 -52.97 -64.04 6.14
C GLN A 167 -51.55 -63.62 5.75
N LEU A 168 -50.72 -64.57 5.29
CA LEU A 168 -49.37 -64.27 4.81
C LEU A 168 -49.39 -63.34 3.59
N SER A 169 -50.38 -63.46 2.71
CA SER A 169 -50.50 -62.57 1.55
C SER A 169 -50.89 -61.15 1.98
N THR A 170 -51.76 -61.00 2.98
CA THR A 170 -52.09 -59.71 3.59
C THR A 170 -50.83 -59.05 4.17
N ILE A 171 -50.06 -59.80 4.95
CA ILE A 171 -48.78 -59.35 5.53
C ILE A 171 -47.79 -58.92 4.43
N VAL A 172 -47.57 -59.75 3.41
CA VAL A 172 -46.62 -59.45 2.33
C VAL A 172 -47.06 -58.22 1.52
N ASN A 173 -48.37 -58.08 1.26
CA ASN A 173 -48.90 -56.93 0.54
C ASN A 173 -48.75 -55.64 1.35
N SER A 174 -48.98 -55.68 2.67
CA SER A 174 -48.75 -54.52 3.54
C SER A 174 -47.27 -54.13 3.58
N ASN A 175 -46.35 -55.09 3.74
CA ASN A 175 -44.91 -54.84 3.68
C ASN A 175 -44.46 -54.20 2.36
N ASN A 176 -44.95 -54.71 1.22
CA ASN A 176 -44.64 -54.15 -0.09
C ASN A 176 -45.20 -52.73 -0.26
N ARG A 177 -46.41 -52.47 0.26
CA ARG A 177 -47.03 -51.14 0.28
C ARG A 177 -46.18 -50.16 1.09
N GLN A 178 -45.80 -50.52 2.32
CA GLN A 178 -44.97 -49.70 3.19
C GLN A 178 -43.60 -49.41 2.57
N ALA A 179 -42.95 -50.39 1.95
CA ALA A 179 -41.69 -50.19 1.24
C ALA A 179 -41.83 -49.19 0.08
N GLY A 180 -42.94 -49.25 -0.66
CA GLY A 180 -43.26 -48.29 -1.71
C GLY A 180 -43.53 -46.87 -1.18
N GLU A 181 -44.31 -46.74 -0.12
CA GLU A 181 -44.58 -45.46 0.55
C GLU A 181 -43.30 -44.84 1.11
N ALA A 182 -42.43 -45.65 1.73
CA ALA A 182 -41.13 -45.22 2.23
C ALA A 182 -40.18 -44.76 1.10
N ALA A 183 -40.19 -45.43 -0.06
CA ALA A 183 -39.43 -45.00 -1.22
C ALA A 183 -39.89 -43.62 -1.73
N VAL A 184 -41.20 -43.40 -1.86
CA VAL A 184 -41.76 -42.09 -2.27
C VAL A 184 -41.43 -41.00 -1.25
N ALA A 185 -41.54 -41.28 0.05
CA ALA A 185 -41.18 -40.35 1.10
C ALA A 185 -39.67 -40.03 1.10
N SER A 186 -38.83 -41.02 0.79
CA SER A 186 -37.39 -40.85 0.63
C SER A 186 -37.05 -39.95 -0.55
N ASP A 187 -37.71 -40.12 -1.70
CA ASP A 187 -37.52 -39.25 -2.88
C ASP A 187 -37.89 -37.79 -2.56
N GLN A 188 -39.03 -37.56 -1.89
CA GLN A 188 -39.44 -36.21 -1.48
C GLN A 188 -38.45 -35.58 -0.50
N THR A 189 -37.91 -36.37 0.43
CA THR A 189 -36.90 -35.91 1.40
C THR A 189 -35.59 -35.57 0.69
N GLN A 190 -35.18 -36.39 -0.28
CA GLN A 190 -34.01 -36.14 -1.11
C GLN A 190 -34.17 -34.84 -1.93
N ASP A 191 -35.30 -34.66 -2.61
CA ASP A 191 -35.58 -33.46 -3.40
C ASP A 191 -35.57 -32.18 -2.54
N ALA A 192 -36.17 -32.25 -1.35
CA ALA A 192 -36.13 -31.15 -0.40
C ALA A 192 -34.71 -30.85 0.08
N ALA A 193 -33.91 -31.89 0.39
CA ALA A 193 -32.53 -31.74 0.82
C ALA A 193 -31.65 -31.13 -0.29
N GLN A 194 -31.77 -31.62 -1.53
CA GLN A 194 -31.03 -31.09 -2.69
C GLN A 194 -31.44 -29.64 -2.99
N ARG A 195 -32.75 -29.33 -3.00
CA ARG A 195 -33.24 -27.97 -3.20
C ARG A 195 -32.69 -27.02 -2.15
N ASN A 196 -32.76 -27.38 -0.87
CA ASN A 196 -32.26 -26.55 0.22
C ASN A 196 -30.74 -26.37 0.13
N LEU A 197 -29.99 -27.41 -0.25
CA LEU A 197 -28.56 -27.33 -0.48
C LEU A 197 -28.22 -26.37 -1.62
N TYR A 198 -28.88 -26.48 -2.77
CA TYR A 198 -28.64 -25.59 -3.92
C TYR A 198 -29.04 -24.14 -3.63
N ILE A 199 -30.16 -23.91 -2.92
CA ILE A 199 -30.53 -22.56 -2.45
C ILE A 199 -29.45 -22.01 -1.51
N GLY A 200 -28.97 -22.83 -0.56
CA GLY A 200 -27.90 -22.45 0.37
C GLY A 200 -26.59 -22.08 -0.33
N ILE A 201 -26.18 -22.89 -1.32
CA ILE A 201 -25.01 -22.62 -2.17
C ILE A 201 -25.20 -21.32 -2.96
N GLY A 202 -26.34 -21.16 -3.63
CA GLY A 202 -26.65 -19.97 -4.43
C GLY A 202 -26.66 -18.68 -3.62
N LEU A 203 -27.31 -18.69 -2.45
CA LEU A 203 -27.33 -17.55 -1.53
C LEU A 203 -25.93 -17.24 -0.98
N SER A 204 -25.16 -18.27 -0.61
CA SER A 204 -23.80 -18.10 -0.09
C SER A 204 -22.87 -17.51 -1.15
N PHE A 205 -22.95 -18.01 -2.39
CA PHE A 205 -22.20 -17.48 -3.52
C PHE A 205 -22.59 -16.03 -3.81
N PHE A 206 -23.88 -15.73 -3.90
CA PHE A 206 -24.36 -14.37 -4.15
C PHE A 206 -23.92 -13.40 -3.05
N ALA A 207 -24.03 -13.79 -1.78
CA ALA A 207 -23.59 -12.98 -0.66
C ALA A 207 -22.07 -12.77 -0.69
N ALA A 208 -21.27 -13.81 -0.95
CA ALA A 208 -19.81 -13.70 -1.09
C ALA A 208 -19.43 -12.78 -2.27
N PHE A 209 -20.14 -12.87 -3.40
CA PHE A 209 -19.91 -12.04 -4.57
C PHE A 209 -20.21 -10.56 -4.30
N VAL A 210 -21.37 -10.25 -3.71
CA VAL A 210 -21.74 -8.88 -3.31
C VAL A 210 -20.76 -8.31 -2.29
N MET A 211 -20.35 -9.12 -1.30
CA MET A 211 -19.35 -8.73 -0.30
C MET A 211 -17.99 -8.46 -0.95
N GLY A 212 -17.57 -9.29 -1.91
CA GLY A 212 -16.35 -9.09 -2.69
C GLY A 212 -16.36 -7.77 -3.46
N LEU A 213 -17.46 -7.45 -4.15
CA LEU A 213 -17.64 -6.16 -4.84
C LEU A 213 -17.61 -4.98 -3.87
N PHE A 214 -18.26 -5.12 -2.71
CA PHE A 214 -18.29 -4.08 -1.68
C PHE A 214 -16.89 -3.79 -1.12
N ILE A 215 -16.13 -4.83 -0.77
CA ILE A 215 -14.78 -4.67 -0.21
C ILE A 215 -13.78 -4.21 -1.25
N SER A 216 -13.85 -4.75 -2.47
CA SER A 216 -13.04 -4.27 -3.59
C SER A 216 -13.23 -2.76 -3.79
N ARG A 217 -14.48 -2.28 -3.85
CA ARG A 217 -14.74 -0.83 -3.94
C ARG A 217 -14.26 -0.05 -2.72
N ALA A 218 -14.48 -0.56 -1.51
CA ALA A 218 -14.10 0.10 -0.27
C ALA A 218 -12.58 0.27 -0.11
N ILE A 219 -11.78 -0.61 -0.71
CA ILE A 219 -10.31 -0.59 -0.65
C ILE A 219 -9.72 0.11 -1.88
N SER A 220 -10.15 -0.26 -3.09
CA SER A 220 -9.54 0.23 -4.33
C SER A 220 -9.84 1.70 -4.59
N THR A 221 -10.99 2.22 -4.17
CA THR A 221 -11.35 3.63 -4.43
C THR A 221 -10.42 4.61 -3.68
N PRO A 222 -10.23 4.53 -2.34
CA PRO A 222 -9.33 5.43 -1.64
C PRO A 222 -7.86 5.30 -2.09
N ILE A 223 -7.41 4.08 -2.40
CA ILE A 223 -6.06 3.85 -2.93
C ILE A 223 -5.88 4.54 -4.29
N ASN A 224 -6.86 4.44 -5.19
CA ASN A 224 -6.77 5.10 -6.49
C ASN A 224 -6.81 6.63 -6.36
N THR A 225 -7.57 7.16 -5.40
CA THR A 225 -7.56 8.59 -5.06
C THR A 225 -6.17 9.03 -4.60
N ALA A 226 -5.48 8.25 -3.76
CA ALA A 226 -4.12 8.56 -3.33
C ALA A 226 -3.12 8.52 -4.49
N VAL A 227 -3.20 7.51 -5.35
CA VAL A 227 -2.36 7.42 -6.57
C VAL A 227 -2.58 8.63 -7.48
N THR A 228 -3.84 9.05 -7.66
CA THR A 228 -4.18 10.22 -8.48
C THR A 228 -3.60 11.50 -7.90
N ASN A 229 -3.71 11.72 -6.59
CA ASN A 229 -3.13 12.90 -5.93
C ASN A 229 -1.59 12.88 -5.95
N ALA A 230 -0.96 11.71 -5.74
CA ALA A 230 0.48 11.57 -5.84
C ALA A 230 0.98 11.92 -7.26
N ARG A 231 0.27 11.47 -8.32
CA ARG A 231 0.59 11.86 -9.71
C ARG A 231 0.47 13.37 -9.94
N ARG A 232 -0.53 14.03 -9.33
CA ARG A 232 -0.70 15.48 -9.44
C ARG A 232 0.44 16.24 -8.77
N ILE A 233 0.81 15.87 -7.54
CA ILE A 233 2.00 16.40 -6.86
C ILE A 233 3.24 16.20 -7.75
N ALA A 234 3.44 15.00 -8.29
CA ALA A 234 4.59 14.69 -9.15
C ALA A 234 4.61 15.53 -10.45
N SER A 235 3.45 15.96 -10.95
CA SER A 235 3.33 16.88 -12.09
C SER A 235 3.52 18.36 -11.73
N GLY A 236 3.74 18.69 -10.46
CA GLY A 236 3.92 20.06 -9.97
C GLY A 236 2.60 20.80 -9.67
N ASP A 237 1.44 20.17 -9.85
CA ASP A 237 0.16 20.77 -9.49
C ASP A 237 -0.12 20.56 -7.99
N LEU A 238 0.15 21.62 -7.21
CA LEU A 238 -0.13 21.67 -5.77
C LEU A 238 -1.44 22.42 -5.46
N THR A 239 -2.23 22.84 -6.45
CA THR A 239 -3.29 23.84 -6.24
C THR A 239 -4.53 23.31 -5.50
N LEU A 240 -4.92 22.05 -5.74
CA LEU A 240 -6.10 21.47 -5.07
C LEU A 240 -5.72 20.75 -3.77
N PRO A 241 -6.46 20.98 -2.67
CA PRO A 241 -6.21 20.34 -1.39
C PRO A 241 -6.54 18.84 -1.43
N ILE A 242 -5.75 18.05 -0.69
CA ILE A 242 -5.97 16.62 -0.52
C ILE A 242 -6.80 16.42 0.74
N VAL A 243 -8.04 15.93 0.60
CA VAL A 243 -8.94 15.70 1.73
C VAL A 243 -9.11 14.21 1.97
N SER A 244 -8.83 13.75 3.20
CA SER A 244 -9.18 12.41 3.63
C SER A 244 -10.56 12.40 4.30
N GLN A 245 -11.43 11.47 3.90
CA GLN A 245 -12.72 11.22 4.57
C GLN A 245 -12.69 9.98 5.47
N TYR A 246 -11.57 9.25 5.49
CA TYR A 246 -11.43 7.97 6.16
C TYR A 246 -10.28 8.02 7.17
N HIS A 247 -10.38 7.21 8.22
CA HIS A 247 -9.37 7.12 9.28
C HIS A 247 -8.61 5.79 9.26
N ASP A 248 -8.80 4.99 8.20
CA ASP A 248 -8.07 3.75 7.98
C ASP A 248 -6.70 4.01 7.34
N GLU A 249 -5.95 2.96 7.01
CA GLU A 249 -4.62 3.07 6.42
C GLU A 249 -4.61 3.87 5.10
N ALA A 250 -5.65 3.76 4.28
CA ALA A 250 -5.77 4.55 3.06
C ALA A 250 -6.04 6.02 3.36
N GLY A 251 -6.85 6.31 4.38
CA GLY A 251 -7.06 7.65 4.88
C GLY A 251 -5.80 8.29 5.46
N MET A 252 -5.02 7.54 6.26
CA MET A 252 -3.73 7.99 6.78
C MET A 252 -2.73 8.29 5.66
N MET A 253 -2.73 7.48 4.59
CA MET A 253 -1.92 7.74 3.40
C MET A 253 -2.31 9.06 2.71
N LEU A 254 -3.60 9.37 2.60
CA LEU A 254 -4.06 10.66 2.05
C LEU A 254 -3.64 11.85 2.92
N VAL A 255 -3.69 11.70 4.24
CA VAL A 255 -3.20 12.74 5.18
C VAL A 255 -1.70 12.96 4.98
N ALA A 256 -0.90 11.90 4.92
CA ALA A 256 0.54 12.02 4.68
C ALA A 256 0.87 12.68 3.32
N LEU A 257 0.07 12.42 2.27
CA LEU A 257 0.20 13.11 0.99
C LEU A 257 -0.17 14.60 1.09
N SER A 258 -1.16 14.96 1.92
CA SER A 258 -1.50 16.36 2.20
C SER A 258 -0.33 17.07 2.89
N ASP A 259 0.24 16.48 3.93
CA ASP A 259 1.39 17.05 4.64
C ASP A 259 2.60 17.24 3.70
N MET A 260 2.81 16.29 2.78
CA MET A 260 3.83 16.41 1.73
C MET A 260 3.56 17.57 0.77
N GLN A 261 2.30 17.73 0.32
CA GLN A 261 1.90 18.86 -0.53
C GLN A 261 2.15 20.20 0.14
N ASP A 262 1.79 20.33 1.42
CA ASP A 262 1.94 21.58 2.18
C ASP A 262 3.41 21.94 2.40
N ASN A 263 4.26 20.95 2.69
CA ASN A 263 5.70 21.16 2.77
C ASN A 263 6.30 21.61 1.43
N LEU A 264 5.90 20.97 0.32
CA LEU A 264 6.35 21.37 -1.02
C LEU A 264 5.92 22.80 -1.37
N LYS A 265 4.67 23.20 -1.05
CA LYS A 265 4.20 24.58 -1.23
C LYS A 265 5.06 25.57 -0.47
N SER A 266 5.34 25.27 0.81
CA SER A 266 6.17 26.11 1.67
C SER A 266 7.57 26.29 1.07
N THR A 267 8.22 25.20 0.66
CA THR A 267 9.54 25.25 0.03
C THR A 267 9.53 26.06 -1.27
N ILE A 268 8.54 25.88 -2.15
CA ILE A 268 8.42 26.67 -3.38
C ILE A 268 8.19 28.16 -3.07
N GLY A 269 7.39 28.48 -2.05
CA GLY A 269 7.19 29.86 -1.60
C GLY A 269 8.47 30.53 -1.09
N GLN A 270 9.30 29.77 -0.35
CA GLN A 270 10.62 30.23 0.09
C GLN A 270 11.58 30.46 -1.09
N ILE A 271 11.58 29.56 -2.08
CA ILE A 271 12.39 29.71 -3.29
C ILE A 271 11.96 30.95 -4.08
N SER A 272 10.64 31.17 -4.25
CA SER A 272 10.12 32.37 -4.92
C SER A 272 10.54 33.64 -4.20
N SER A 273 10.42 33.68 -2.87
CA SER A 273 10.82 34.84 -2.07
C SER A 273 12.33 35.12 -2.17
N ALA A 274 13.15 34.07 -2.16
CA ALA A 274 14.60 34.20 -2.36
C ALA A 274 14.96 34.67 -3.77
N ALA A 275 14.23 34.22 -4.79
CA ALA A 275 14.41 34.69 -6.17
C ALA A 275 14.05 36.17 -6.33
N ASP A 276 12.98 36.65 -5.70
CA ASP A 276 12.59 38.07 -5.71
C ASP A 276 13.64 38.95 -5.01
N GLN A 277 14.18 38.48 -3.87
CA GLN A 277 15.29 39.16 -3.18
C GLN A 277 16.55 39.22 -4.05
N LEU A 278 16.89 38.13 -4.73
CA LEU A 278 18.03 38.07 -5.64
C LEU A 278 17.84 39.02 -6.83
N ALA A 279 16.64 39.07 -7.41
CA ALA A 279 16.30 39.99 -8.50
C ALA A 279 16.47 41.45 -8.05
N SER A 280 15.94 41.80 -6.87
CA SER A 280 16.08 43.14 -6.29
C SER A 280 17.54 43.51 -6.04
N ALA A 281 18.34 42.60 -5.47
CA ALA A 281 19.77 42.80 -5.26
C ALA A 281 20.55 42.97 -6.57
N ALA A 282 20.15 42.27 -7.63
CA ALA A 282 20.75 42.42 -8.95
C ALA A 282 20.44 43.80 -9.57
N GLU A 283 19.23 44.33 -9.40
CA GLU A 283 18.88 45.69 -9.81
C GLU A 283 19.69 46.75 -9.05
N GLU A 284 19.84 46.58 -7.73
CA GLU A 284 20.66 47.47 -6.90
C GLU A 284 22.13 47.44 -7.32
N LEU A 285 22.69 46.24 -7.55
CA LEU A 285 24.06 46.08 -8.07
C LEU A 285 24.24 46.74 -9.43
N ASN A 286 23.25 46.64 -10.33
CA ASN A 286 23.30 47.30 -11.62
C ASN A 286 23.34 48.83 -11.47
N ALA A 287 22.52 49.39 -10.57
CA ALA A 287 22.53 50.82 -10.28
C ALA A 287 23.88 51.30 -9.70
N VAL A 288 24.43 50.57 -8.73
CA VAL A 288 25.76 50.86 -8.13
C VAL A 288 26.88 50.77 -9.17
N THR A 289 26.80 49.80 -10.09
CA THR A 289 27.76 49.64 -11.17
C THR A 289 27.70 50.81 -12.15
N GLU A 290 26.50 51.29 -12.50
CA GLU A 290 26.32 52.45 -13.36
C GLU A 290 26.84 53.74 -12.71
N GLU A 291 26.56 53.94 -11.41
CA GLU A 291 27.13 55.06 -10.65
C GLU A 291 28.66 55.00 -10.59
N SER A 292 29.21 53.82 -10.34
CA SER A 292 30.67 53.60 -10.32
C SER A 292 31.30 53.90 -11.67
N SER A 293 30.66 53.49 -12.78
CA SER A 293 31.12 53.81 -14.13
C SER A 293 31.14 55.32 -14.38
N ARG A 294 30.08 56.04 -13.97
CA ARG A 294 30.06 57.52 -14.04
C ARG A 294 31.14 58.16 -13.16
N GLY A 295 31.41 57.59 -11.98
CA GLY A 295 32.49 58.02 -11.10
C GLY A 295 33.86 57.86 -11.74
N LEU A 296 34.13 56.72 -12.39
CA LEU A 296 35.37 56.46 -13.11
C LEU A 296 35.58 57.43 -14.28
N ILE A 297 34.52 57.81 -15.00
CA ILE A 297 34.62 58.83 -16.06
C ILE A 297 35.07 60.18 -15.47
N ARG A 298 34.43 60.64 -14.39
CA ARG A 298 34.84 61.89 -13.71
C ARG A 298 36.27 61.82 -13.20
N GLN A 299 36.66 60.71 -12.59
CA GLN A 299 38.03 60.51 -12.11
C GLN A 299 39.03 60.53 -13.28
N ASN A 300 38.67 59.99 -14.44
CA ASN A 300 39.51 60.07 -15.64
C ASN A 300 39.71 61.53 -16.09
N ASP A 301 38.64 62.33 -16.10
CA ASP A 301 38.72 63.76 -16.44
C ASP A 301 39.61 64.53 -15.45
N GLU A 302 39.47 64.27 -14.15
CA GLU A 302 40.34 64.85 -13.11
C GLU A 302 41.81 64.44 -13.31
N ILE A 303 42.07 63.18 -13.67
CA ILE A 303 43.43 62.71 -13.98
C ILE A 303 43.98 63.42 -15.22
N GLN A 304 43.18 63.63 -16.27
CA GLN A 304 43.60 64.38 -17.44
C GLN A 304 43.96 65.82 -17.08
N GLN A 305 43.13 66.49 -16.26
CA GLN A 305 43.43 67.83 -15.75
C GLN A 305 44.71 67.86 -14.91
N ALA A 306 44.89 66.89 -14.01
CA ALA A 306 46.10 66.77 -13.22
C ALA A 306 47.34 66.56 -14.11
N ALA A 307 47.24 65.75 -15.17
CA ALA A 307 48.31 65.56 -16.14
C ALA A 307 48.63 66.87 -16.89
N THR A 308 47.62 67.66 -17.27
CA THR A 308 47.81 69.00 -17.83
C THR A 308 48.53 69.91 -16.84
N ALA A 309 48.09 69.95 -15.58
CA ALA A 309 48.72 70.76 -14.54
C ALA A 309 50.19 70.32 -14.28
N VAL A 310 50.48 69.02 -14.33
CA VAL A 310 51.85 68.50 -14.23
C VAL A 310 52.69 68.98 -15.42
N ASN A 311 52.17 68.94 -16.65
CA ASN A 311 52.88 69.49 -17.82
C ASN A 311 53.16 71.00 -17.67
N GLU A 312 52.18 71.78 -17.22
CA GLU A 312 52.38 73.22 -16.94
C GLU A 312 53.41 73.45 -15.82
N MET A 313 53.35 72.66 -14.75
CA MET A 313 54.34 72.70 -13.68
C MET A 313 55.75 72.36 -14.18
N THR A 314 55.90 71.34 -15.01
CA THR A 314 57.20 71.00 -15.62
C THR A 314 57.73 72.15 -16.46
N ALA A 315 56.88 72.78 -17.28
CA ALA A 315 57.27 73.96 -18.06
C ALA A 315 57.69 75.14 -17.17
N ALA A 316 56.96 75.40 -16.08
CA ALA A 316 57.31 76.43 -15.11
C ALA A 316 58.63 76.14 -14.39
N VAL A 317 58.89 74.87 -14.00
CA VAL A 317 60.16 74.47 -13.39
C VAL A 317 61.32 74.66 -14.38
N GLU A 318 61.15 74.30 -15.65
CA GLU A 318 62.15 74.56 -16.69
C GLU A 318 62.41 76.06 -16.88
N GLU A 319 61.36 76.88 -16.83
CA GLU A 319 61.48 78.34 -16.92
C GLU A 319 62.25 78.91 -15.72
N VAL A 320 61.92 78.47 -14.50
CA VAL A 320 62.67 78.85 -13.29
C VAL A 320 64.13 78.40 -13.38
N ALA A 321 64.41 77.19 -13.87
CA ALA A 321 65.77 76.72 -14.07
C ALA A 321 66.55 77.57 -15.08
N ARG A 322 65.92 77.94 -16.21
CA ARG A 322 66.50 78.88 -17.20
C ARG A 322 66.78 80.24 -16.59
N ASN A 323 65.83 80.80 -15.83
CA ASN A 323 65.99 82.08 -15.15
C ASN A 323 67.09 82.04 -14.09
N ALA A 324 67.18 80.97 -13.31
CA ALA A 324 68.25 80.78 -12.32
C ALA A 324 69.63 80.68 -13.00
N MET A 325 69.74 79.97 -14.12
CA MET A 325 70.98 79.87 -14.90
C MET A 325 71.37 81.24 -15.49
N SER A 326 70.43 81.96 -16.08
CA SER A 326 70.65 83.32 -16.60
C SER A 326 71.06 84.29 -15.50
N THR A 327 70.43 84.21 -14.33
CA THR A 327 70.75 85.06 -13.16
C THR A 327 72.15 84.74 -12.63
N SER A 328 72.53 83.46 -12.59
CA SER A 328 73.88 83.02 -12.21
C SER A 328 74.94 83.58 -13.16
N GLU A 329 74.71 83.49 -14.48
CA GLU A 329 75.61 84.05 -15.51
C GLU A 329 75.76 85.56 -15.35
N ALA A 330 74.64 86.29 -15.22
CA ALA A 330 74.63 87.74 -15.02
C ALA A 330 75.33 88.15 -13.70
N SER A 331 75.15 87.39 -12.62
CA SER A 331 75.85 87.61 -11.36
C SER A 331 77.36 87.40 -11.51
N ARG A 332 77.77 86.38 -12.29
CA ARG A 332 79.18 86.11 -12.59
C ARG A 332 79.80 87.26 -13.37
N GLN A 333 79.11 87.77 -14.39
CA GLN A 333 79.53 88.94 -15.17
C GLN A 333 79.64 90.18 -14.29
N THR A 334 78.63 90.45 -13.46
CA THR A 334 78.63 91.58 -12.52
C THR A 334 79.81 91.50 -11.54
N SER A 335 80.16 90.29 -11.06
CA SER A 335 81.35 90.09 -10.23
C SER A 335 82.64 90.40 -10.97
N THR A 336 82.73 90.11 -12.27
CA THR A 336 83.88 90.46 -13.11
C THR A 336 83.97 91.98 -13.32
N ASP A 337 82.85 92.63 -13.63
CA ASP A 337 82.79 94.09 -13.81
C ASP A 337 83.12 94.84 -12.51
N ALA A 338 82.63 94.36 -11.37
CA ALA A 338 82.97 94.91 -10.06
C ALA A 338 84.46 94.76 -9.72
N ALA A 339 85.11 93.67 -10.15
CA ALA A 339 86.55 93.50 -9.99
C ALA A 339 87.33 94.51 -10.85
N ALA A 340 86.91 94.72 -12.11
CA ALA A 340 87.50 95.74 -12.98
C ALA A 340 87.29 97.16 -12.44
N GLY A 341 86.08 97.46 -11.94
CA GLY A 341 85.77 98.74 -11.30
C GLY A 341 86.59 98.99 -10.04
N ARG A 342 86.86 97.95 -9.24
CA ARG A 342 87.76 98.02 -8.09
C ARG A 342 89.19 98.38 -8.52
N ASP A 343 89.68 97.81 -9.61
CA ASP A 343 91.03 98.10 -10.12
C ASP A 343 91.10 99.54 -10.65
N GLN A 344 90.09 100.01 -11.38
CA GLN A 344 89.98 101.40 -11.84
C GLN A 344 89.95 102.41 -10.68
N ALA A 345 89.22 102.11 -9.60
CA ALA A 345 89.20 102.95 -8.41
C ALA A 345 90.58 103.00 -7.73
N ARG A 346 91.32 101.89 -7.75
CA ARG A 346 92.69 101.81 -7.23
C ARG A 346 93.65 102.70 -8.02
N ASP A 347 93.51 102.70 -9.34
CA ASP A 347 94.28 103.58 -10.23
C ASP A 347 93.94 105.07 -9.99
N ALA A 348 92.67 105.39 -9.78
CA ALA A 348 92.25 106.75 -9.45
C ALA A 348 92.83 107.23 -8.10
N VAL A 349 92.87 106.37 -7.08
CA VAL A 349 93.53 106.69 -5.80
C VAL A 349 95.02 106.94 -5.98
N ASN A 350 95.70 106.14 -6.81
CA ASN A 350 97.12 106.37 -7.11
C ASN A 350 97.34 107.72 -7.81
N ALA A 351 96.50 108.07 -8.79
CA ALA A 351 96.57 109.38 -9.46
C ALA A 351 96.31 110.54 -8.50
N ILE A 352 95.36 110.42 -7.58
CA ILE A 352 95.10 111.43 -6.54
C ILE A 352 96.33 111.63 -5.64
N ASN A 353 97.02 110.55 -5.26
CA ASN A 353 98.25 110.66 -4.47
C ASN A 353 99.36 111.40 -5.24
N THR A 354 99.48 111.17 -6.56
CA THR A 354 100.40 111.91 -7.41
C THR A 354 100.07 113.40 -7.48
N VAL A 355 98.79 113.75 -7.68
CA VAL A 355 98.34 115.16 -7.71
C VAL A 355 98.57 115.85 -6.36
N SER A 356 98.31 115.16 -5.24
CA SER A 356 98.56 115.69 -3.89
C SER A 356 100.04 116.05 -3.69
N ALA A 357 100.96 115.23 -4.21
CA ALA A 357 102.40 115.51 -4.18
C ALA A 357 102.78 116.74 -5.03
N GLU A 358 102.18 116.91 -6.22
CA GLU A 358 102.41 118.10 -7.06
C GLU A 358 101.88 119.39 -6.42
N ILE A 359 100.70 119.35 -5.79
CA ILE A 359 100.12 120.49 -5.08
C ILE A 359 101.03 120.90 -3.90
N SER A 360 101.56 119.94 -3.14
CA SER A 360 102.50 120.23 -2.06
C SER A 360 103.76 120.92 -2.58
N SER A 361 104.28 120.51 -3.74
CA SER A 361 105.44 121.14 -4.39
C SER A 361 105.15 122.58 -4.85
N SER A 362 103.98 122.81 -5.46
CA SER A 362 103.55 124.15 -5.88
C SER A 362 103.39 125.12 -4.71
N THR A 363 102.91 124.64 -3.56
CA THR A 363 102.72 125.46 -2.36
C THR A 363 104.06 126.01 -1.84
N THR A 364 105.11 125.19 -1.87
CA THR A 364 106.48 125.61 -1.50
C THR A 364 107.01 126.72 -2.42
N MET A 365 106.75 126.65 -3.73
CA MET A 365 107.16 127.69 -4.68
C MET A 365 106.45 129.03 -4.45
N VAL A 366 105.17 129.00 -4.03
CA VAL A 366 104.40 130.21 -3.71
C VAL A 366 104.94 130.91 -2.46
N GLU A 367 105.37 130.17 -1.44
CA GLU A 367 106.00 130.74 -0.24
C GLU A 367 107.34 131.42 -0.55
N GLU A 368 108.14 130.84 -1.45
CA GLU A 368 109.39 131.44 -1.90
C GLU A 368 109.16 132.77 -2.63
N LEU A 369 108.14 132.83 -3.49
CA LEU A 369 107.75 134.05 -4.21
C LEU A 369 107.25 135.15 -3.24
N ALA A 370 106.47 134.78 -2.23
CA ALA A 370 106.00 135.69 -1.19
C ALA A 370 107.15 136.27 -0.33
N GLY A 371 108.29 135.59 -0.27
CA GLY A 371 109.54 136.11 0.33
C GLY A 371 110.15 137.23 -0.53
N ARG A 372 110.32 137.00 -1.83
CA ARG A 372 110.92 137.98 -2.75
C ARG A 372 110.13 139.28 -2.89
N VAL A 373 108.79 139.22 -2.79
CA VAL A 373 107.93 140.42 -2.84
C VAL A 373 108.14 141.33 -1.61
N ARG A 374 108.47 140.76 -0.44
CA ARG A 374 108.76 141.53 0.78
C ARG A 374 110.08 142.29 0.72
N GLU A 375 111.12 141.69 0.11
CA GLU A 375 112.40 142.36 -0.13
C GLU A 375 112.25 143.59 -1.05
N ILE A 376 111.41 143.49 -2.09
CA ILE A 376 111.14 144.62 -3.00
C ILE A 376 110.46 145.79 -2.28
N GLY A 377 109.55 145.51 -1.34
CA GLY A 377 108.92 146.55 -0.50
C GLY A 377 109.91 147.32 0.37
N GLN A 378 110.93 146.63 0.90
CA GLN A 378 111.98 147.25 1.71
C GLN A 378 112.88 148.22 0.91
N VAL A 379 113.11 147.92 -0.38
CA VAL A 379 113.85 148.83 -1.28
C VAL A 379 113.04 150.09 -1.60
N LEU A 380 111.71 149.96 -1.75
CA LEU A 380 110.82 151.10 -2.01
C LEU A 380 110.76 152.10 -0.83
N ASP A 381 110.81 151.63 0.42
CA ASP A 381 110.83 152.50 1.61
C ASP A 381 112.14 153.32 1.71
N VAL A 382 113.28 152.75 1.28
CA VAL A 382 114.55 153.48 1.22
C VAL A 382 114.53 154.58 0.14
N ILE A 383 113.88 154.32 -1.00
CA ILE A 383 113.72 155.33 -2.07
C ILE A 383 112.85 156.50 -1.58
N ARG A 384 111.82 156.22 -0.77
CA ARG A 384 110.95 157.26 -0.20
C ARG A 384 111.68 158.14 0.83
N GLY A 385 112.60 157.57 1.59
CA GLY A 385 113.44 158.32 2.55
C GLY A 385 114.43 159.30 1.90
N ILE A 386 114.91 159.03 0.68
CA ILE A 386 115.82 159.94 -0.05
C ILE A 386 115.08 161.17 -0.61
N ALA A 387 113.77 161.08 -0.82
CA ALA A 387 112.96 162.16 -1.40
C ALA A 387 112.52 163.25 -0.39
N GLU A 388 112.67 163.03 0.91
CA GLU A 388 112.30 164.01 1.96
C GLU A 388 113.50 164.83 2.51
N GLN A 389 114.72 164.55 2.05
CA GLN A 389 115.93 165.31 2.44
C GLN A 389 116.50 166.24 1.35
N THR A 390 115.76 166.44 0.26
CA THR A 390 115.84 167.60 -0.66
C THR A 390 114.45 168.16 -0.84
#